data_AF-A0A8T4VYV5-F1
#
_entry.id   AF-A0A8T4VYV5-F1
#
_cell.length_a   1.000
_cell.length_b   1.000
_cell.length_c   1.000
_cell.angle_alpha   90.00
_cell.angle_beta   90.00
_cell.angle_gamma   90.00
#
_symmetry.space_group_name_H-M   'P 1'
#
loop_
_entity.id
_entity.type
_entity.pdbx_description
1 polymer ?
#
loop_
_entity_poly.entity_id
_entity_poly.type
_entity_poly.pdbx_seq_one_letter_code
_entity_poly.pdbx_strand_id
1 'polypeptide(L)'
;MGRKTKYLTNRKNIAAIGIGAMIVFIAMVLVAGIAASVLVQTSTRLEMQALKTGQETVTEVSSGVTVEGVEGYNASGKIQNLAIEIRPKAGAPDIDLEQAIIEISDATNKYVLTYGSSYTNSSSVDGDLKTGGAWGSATTFGITVLQDADESCTSSTPVINDGDHVILGLDTSSVFSDNSGLPPRTDVSGLVICEEGAAGILGFTTPSSYIDAWMELQ
;
A
#
# COMPACT_ATOMS: atom_id res chain seq x y z
N MET A 1 -36.54 -75.05 -42.55
CA MET A 1 -36.73 -74.13 -41.40
C MET A 1 -35.58 -73.13 -41.17
N GLY A 2 -34.36 -73.31 -41.70
CA GLY A 2 -33.19 -72.48 -41.35
C GLY A 2 -32.99 -71.11 -42.04
N ARG A 3 -33.75 -70.75 -43.09
CA ARG A 3 -33.58 -69.45 -43.76
C ARG A 3 -34.17 -68.28 -42.96
N LYS A 4 -35.30 -68.45 -42.28
CA LYS A 4 -35.92 -67.37 -41.46
C LYS A 4 -35.09 -67.01 -40.22
N THR A 5 -34.46 -67.99 -39.57
CA THR A 5 -33.57 -67.76 -38.42
C THR A 5 -32.34 -66.95 -38.79
N LYS A 6 -31.71 -67.18 -39.95
CA LYS A 6 -30.52 -66.44 -40.40
C LYS A 6 -30.77 -64.93 -40.59
N TYR A 7 -31.95 -64.54 -41.08
CA TYR A 7 -32.33 -63.12 -41.21
C TYR A 7 -32.62 -62.45 -39.85
N LEU A 8 -33.17 -63.20 -38.89
CA LEU A 8 -33.43 -62.71 -37.54
C LEU A 8 -32.12 -62.45 -36.77
N THR A 9 -31.10 -63.32 -36.93
CA THR A 9 -29.78 -63.12 -36.29
C THR A 9 -29.05 -61.90 -36.85
N ASN A 10 -29.09 -61.69 -38.17
CA ASN A 10 -28.47 -60.49 -38.78
C ASN A 10 -29.14 -59.19 -38.33
N ARG A 11 -30.47 -59.14 -38.21
CA ARG A 11 -31.14 -57.96 -37.63
C ARG A 11 -30.79 -57.74 -36.16
N LYS A 12 -30.65 -58.80 -35.38
CA LYS A 12 -30.26 -58.73 -33.96
C LYS A 12 -28.83 -58.18 -33.80
N ASN A 13 -27.91 -58.53 -34.70
CA ASN A 13 -26.56 -57.98 -34.74
C ASN A 13 -26.56 -56.50 -35.12
N ILE A 14 -27.36 -56.08 -36.10
CA ILE A 14 -27.50 -54.66 -36.47
C ILE A 14 -28.10 -53.85 -35.32
N ALA A 15 -29.11 -54.39 -34.62
CA ALA A 15 -29.69 -53.76 -33.44
C ALA A 15 -28.68 -53.65 -32.28
N ALA A 16 -27.86 -54.68 -32.04
CA ALA A 16 -26.81 -54.66 -31.02
C ALA A 16 -25.70 -53.63 -31.33
N ILE A 17 -25.31 -53.49 -32.60
CA ILE A 17 -24.36 -52.45 -33.04
C ILE A 17 -24.94 -51.05 -32.82
N GLY A 18 -26.22 -50.85 -33.12
CA GLY A 18 -26.91 -49.58 -32.87
C GLY A 18 -26.97 -49.19 -31.39
N ILE A 19 -27.22 -50.16 -30.51
CA ILE A 19 -27.19 -49.94 -29.06
C ILE A 19 -25.76 -49.59 -28.60
N GLY A 20 -24.74 -50.27 -29.11
CA GLY A 20 -23.34 -49.95 -28.82
C GLY A 20 -22.94 -48.54 -29.25
N ALA A 21 -23.39 -48.10 -30.44
CA ALA A 21 -23.15 -46.74 -30.94
C ALA A 21 -23.82 -45.66 -30.05
N MET A 22 -25.04 -45.90 -29.58
CA MET A 22 -25.74 -44.99 -28.66
C MET A 22 -25.02 -44.86 -27.32
N ILE A 23 -24.48 -45.97 -26.77
CA ILE A 23 -23.71 -45.95 -25.51
C ILE A 23 -22.46 -45.11 -25.65
N VAL A 24 -21.69 -45.29 -26.72
CA VAL A 24 -20.47 -44.49 -26.97
C VAL A 24 -20.83 -43.03 -27.22
N PHE A 25 -21.92 -42.76 -27.92
CA PHE A 25 -22.39 -41.39 -28.15
C PHE A 25 -22.71 -40.67 -26.84
N ILE A 26 -23.48 -41.30 -25.95
CA ILE A 26 -23.80 -40.72 -24.63
C ILE A 26 -22.53 -40.53 -23.81
N ALA A 27 -21.63 -41.52 -23.78
CA ALA A 27 -20.37 -41.42 -23.05
C ALA A 27 -19.50 -40.25 -23.57
N MET A 28 -19.39 -40.08 -24.88
CA MET A 28 -18.63 -38.99 -25.50
C MET A 28 -19.21 -37.62 -25.15
N VAL A 29 -20.55 -37.48 -25.15
CA VAL A 29 -21.22 -36.23 -24.78
C VAL A 29 -20.95 -35.88 -23.31
N LEU A 30 -20.97 -36.87 -22.41
CA LEU A 30 -20.68 -36.64 -20.98
C LEU A 30 -19.21 -36.22 -20.76
N VAL A 31 -18.26 -36.88 -21.43
CA VAL A 31 -16.84 -36.51 -21.36
C VAL A 31 -16.61 -35.10 -21.93
N ALA A 32 -17.23 -34.78 -23.05
CA ALA A 32 -17.16 -33.45 -23.65
C ALA A 32 -17.72 -32.37 -22.70
N GLY A 33 -18.81 -32.66 -21.98
CA GLY A 33 -19.38 -31.74 -20.99
C GLY A 33 -18.43 -31.44 -19.83
N ILE A 34 -17.75 -32.46 -19.28
CA ILE A 34 -16.76 -32.29 -18.21
C ILE A 34 -15.56 -31.48 -18.74
N ALA A 35 -15.05 -31.84 -19.92
CA ALA A 35 -13.93 -31.12 -20.54
C ALA A 35 -14.26 -29.64 -20.80
N ALA A 36 -15.47 -29.35 -21.28
CA ALA A 36 -15.96 -27.98 -21.49
C ALA A 36 -16.09 -27.22 -20.16
N SER A 37 -16.64 -27.86 -19.12
CA SER A 37 -16.76 -27.25 -17.79
C SER A 37 -15.40 -26.86 -17.20
N VAL A 38 -14.39 -27.75 -17.32
CA VAL A 38 -13.04 -27.45 -16.85
C VAL A 38 -12.41 -26.31 -17.66
N LEU A 39 -12.60 -26.30 -18.98
CA LEU A 39 -12.10 -25.22 -19.85
C LEU A 39 -12.70 -23.85 -19.50
N VAL A 40 -14.01 -23.80 -19.24
CA VAL A 40 -14.68 -22.56 -18.82
C VAL A 40 -14.19 -22.12 -17.43
N GLN A 41 -14.06 -23.06 -16.50
CA GLN A 41 -13.59 -22.77 -15.14
C GLN A 41 -12.16 -22.21 -15.14
N THR A 42 -11.26 -22.81 -15.92
CA THR A 42 -9.88 -22.31 -16.04
C THR A 42 -9.84 -20.95 -16.71
N SER A 43 -10.61 -20.74 -17.77
CA SER A 43 -10.71 -19.43 -18.46
C SER A 43 -11.21 -18.34 -17.51
N THR A 44 -12.26 -18.62 -16.74
CA THR A 44 -12.83 -17.67 -15.76
C THR A 44 -11.84 -17.35 -14.65
N ARG A 45 -11.10 -18.36 -14.16
CA ARG A 45 -10.06 -18.14 -13.14
C ARG A 45 -8.92 -17.28 -13.66
N LEU A 46 -8.47 -17.54 -14.90
CA LEU A 46 -7.42 -16.73 -15.54
C LEU A 46 -7.89 -15.31 -15.78
N GLU A 47 -9.15 -15.10 -16.17
CA GLU A 47 -9.76 -13.78 -16.33
C GLU A 47 -9.83 -13.02 -15.01
N MET A 48 -10.35 -13.63 -13.93
CA MET A 48 -10.39 -13.00 -12.61
C MET A 48 -8.98 -12.66 -12.10
N GLN A 49 -8.00 -13.55 -12.32
CA GLN A 49 -6.61 -13.27 -11.95
C GLN A 49 -6.02 -12.12 -12.77
N ALA A 50 -6.27 -12.09 -14.07
CA ALA A 50 -5.79 -11.03 -14.95
C ALA A 50 -6.41 -9.67 -14.60
N LEU A 51 -7.71 -9.65 -14.26
CA LEU A 51 -8.38 -8.44 -13.78
C LEU A 51 -7.80 -7.97 -12.44
N LYS A 52 -7.64 -8.88 -11.48
CA LYS A 52 -7.08 -8.57 -10.17
C LYS A 52 -5.65 -8.01 -10.28
N THR A 53 -4.77 -8.69 -11.00
CA THR A 53 -3.39 -8.21 -11.23
C THR A 53 -3.37 -6.91 -12.04
N GLY A 54 -4.29 -6.74 -13.00
CA GLY A 54 -4.46 -5.48 -13.71
C GLY A 54 -4.84 -4.32 -12.78
N GLN A 55 -5.74 -4.54 -11.83
CA GLN A 55 -6.12 -3.55 -10.83
C GLN A 55 -4.98 -3.26 -9.86
N GLU A 56 -4.36 -4.29 -9.28
CA GLU A 56 -3.21 -4.16 -8.36
C GLU A 56 -2.06 -3.39 -9.01
N THR A 57 -1.74 -3.68 -10.27
CA THR A 57 -0.66 -2.97 -10.99
C THR A 57 -1.00 -1.52 -11.32
N VAL A 58 -2.27 -1.21 -11.60
CA VAL A 58 -2.70 0.18 -11.77
C VAL A 58 -2.60 0.92 -10.45
N THR A 59 -3.11 0.32 -9.36
CA THR A 59 -3.00 0.91 -8.03
C THR A 59 -1.54 1.16 -7.69
N GLU A 60 -0.67 0.17 -7.76
CA GLU A 60 0.76 0.25 -7.41
C GLU A 60 1.54 1.34 -8.16
N VAL A 61 1.17 1.68 -9.40
CA VAL A 61 1.86 2.76 -10.14
C VAL A 61 1.22 4.14 -9.96
N SER A 62 -0.07 4.17 -9.64
CA SER A 62 -0.82 5.40 -9.38
C SER A 62 -0.74 5.88 -7.94
N SER A 63 -0.60 4.95 -6.99
CA SER A 63 -0.51 5.22 -5.57
C SER A 63 0.89 5.64 -5.16
N GLY A 64 0.96 6.23 -3.98
CA GLY A 64 2.20 6.71 -3.38
C GLY A 64 2.02 8.09 -2.77
N VAL A 65 3.04 8.47 -2.00
CA VAL A 65 3.08 9.76 -1.32
C VAL A 65 4.23 10.60 -1.85
N THR A 66 4.01 11.90 -1.89
CA THR A 66 5.03 12.90 -2.21
C THR A 66 5.33 13.71 -0.97
N VAL A 67 6.62 13.87 -0.67
CA VAL A 67 7.09 14.78 0.38
C VAL A 67 7.14 16.19 -0.22
N GLU A 68 6.36 17.12 0.32
CA GLU A 68 6.31 18.51 -0.17
C GLU A 68 7.42 19.37 0.47
N GLY A 69 7.67 19.16 1.76
CA GLY A 69 8.67 19.91 2.50
C GLY A 69 9.09 19.22 3.79
N VAL A 70 10.26 19.59 4.29
CA VAL A 70 10.75 19.10 5.59
C VAL A 70 11.20 20.25 6.46
N GLU A 71 10.59 20.37 7.63
CA GLU A 71 10.90 21.41 8.61
C GLU A 71 11.51 20.82 9.88
N GLY A 72 12.53 21.50 10.41
CA GLY A 72 13.19 21.13 11.66
C GLY A 72 12.98 22.17 12.75
N TYR A 73 12.57 21.71 13.94
CA TYR A 73 12.55 22.55 15.13
C TYR A 73 13.86 22.46 15.92
N ASN A 74 14.50 23.60 16.11
CA ASN A 74 15.72 23.77 16.89
C ASN A 74 15.38 24.27 18.31
N ALA A 75 15.77 23.49 19.33
CA ALA A 75 15.57 23.88 20.73
C ALA A 75 16.85 24.43 21.39
N SER A 76 18.02 23.83 21.10
CA SER A 76 19.28 24.10 21.82
C SER A 76 20.53 23.93 20.94
N GLY A 77 20.46 24.37 19.68
CA GLY A 77 21.56 24.17 18.71
C GLY A 77 21.61 22.77 18.11
N LYS A 78 20.51 22.02 18.23
CA LYS A 78 20.26 20.71 17.62
C LYS A 78 18.79 20.63 17.21
N ILE A 79 18.50 20.02 16.06
CA ILE A 79 17.11 19.78 15.62
C ILE A 79 16.57 18.60 16.43
N GLN A 80 15.53 18.83 17.23
CA GLN A 80 14.90 17.83 18.10
C GLN A 80 13.59 17.29 17.54
N ASN A 81 12.91 18.06 16.69
CA ASN A 81 11.71 17.62 16.04
C ASN A 81 11.83 17.85 14.55
N LEU A 82 11.34 16.89 13.77
CA LEU A 82 11.32 16.92 12.32
C LEU A 82 9.86 16.76 11.89
N ALA A 83 9.34 17.75 11.20
CA ALA A 83 8.03 17.74 10.57
C ALA A 83 8.23 17.47 9.07
N ILE A 84 7.68 16.36 8.60
CA ILE A 84 7.74 15.98 7.19
C ILE A 84 6.34 16.19 6.62
N GLU A 85 6.18 17.16 5.74
CA GLU A 85 4.90 17.40 5.06
C GLU A 85 4.75 16.42 3.90
N ILE A 86 3.65 15.68 3.92
CA ILE A 86 3.29 14.71 2.89
C ILE A 86 1.92 15.02 2.29
N ARG A 87 1.80 14.68 1.01
CA ARG A 87 0.54 14.63 0.28
C ARG A 87 0.46 13.30 -0.48
N PRO A 88 -0.71 12.65 -0.58
CA PRO A 88 -0.87 11.58 -1.56
C PRO A 88 -0.69 12.13 -2.99
N LYS A 89 -0.16 11.29 -3.88
CA LYS A 89 0.02 11.67 -5.28
C LYS A 89 -1.34 11.83 -5.96
N ALA A 90 -1.46 12.78 -6.88
CA ALA A 90 -2.70 12.97 -7.64
C ALA A 90 -3.14 11.67 -8.35
N GLY A 91 -4.39 11.25 -8.10
CA GLY A 91 -4.95 10.01 -8.63
C GLY A 91 -4.55 8.74 -7.86
N ALA A 92 -3.85 8.87 -6.73
CA ALA A 92 -3.73 7.79 -5.76
C ALA A 92 -5.11 7.47 -5.16
N PRO A 93 -5.46 6.19 -4.96
CA PRO A 93 -6.54 5.84 -4.06
C PRO A 93 -6.17 6.18 -2.62
N ASP A 94 -7.15 6.08 -1.74
CA ASP A 94 -7.00 6.29 -0.30
C ASP A 94 -5.81 5.49 0.25
N ILE A 95 -4.88 6.17 0.93
CA ILE A 95 -3.68 5.57 1.50
C ILE A 95 -3.83 5.48 3.01
N ASP A 96 -3.64 4.29 3.56
CA ASP A 96 -3.59 4.10 5.01
C ASP A 96 -2.19 4.39 5.56
N LEU A 97 -2.10 5.36 6.47
CA LEU A 97 -0.85 5.71 7.16
C LEU A 97 -0.57 4.86 8.40
N GLU A 98 -1.50 4.01 8.85
CA GLU A 98 -1.29 3.11 9.99
C GLU A 98 -0.22 2.06 9.66
N GLN A 99 -0.25 1.53 8.44
CA GLN A 99 0.73 0.57 7.94
C GLN A 99 1.94 1.25 7.27
N ALA A 100 1.96 2.58 7.19
CA ALA A 100 3.09 3.30 6.63
C ALA A 100 4.31 3.20 7.55
N ILE A 101 5.48 3.12 6.92
CA ILE A 101 6.77 3.00 7.57
C ILE A 101 7.65 4.14 7.09
N ILE A 102 8.32 4.81 8.02
CA ILE A 102 9.32 5.82 7.69
C ILE A 102 10.69 5.21 7.95
N GLU A 103 11.52 5.19 6.92
CA GLU A 103 12.93 4.89 7.06
C GLU A 103 13.70 6.21 7.08
N ILE A 104 14.52 6.42 8.11
CA ILE A 104 15.42 7.56 8.20
C ILE A 104 16.81 7.07 8.53
N SER A 105 17.80 7.54 7.79
CA SER A 105 19.20 7.18 7.94
C SER A 105 20.02 8.43 8.15
N ASP A 106 20.87 8.36 9.17
CA ASP A 106 22.08 9.17 9.24
C ASP A 106 23.18 8.44 8.44
N ALA A 107 24.29 9.12 8.17
CA ALA A 107 25.48 8.58 7.52
C ALA A 107 26.03 7.30 8.19
N THR A 108 25.64 7.02 9.44
CA THR A 108 26.13 5.88 10.23
C THR A 108 25.07 4.80 10.51
N ASN A 109 23.83 5.18 10.82
CA ASN A 109 22.78 4.26 11.28
C ASN A 109 21.47 4.50 10.53
N LYS A 110 20.72 3.41 10.29
CA LYS A 110 19.37 3.43 9.72
C LYS A 110 18.35 3.11 10.79
N TYR A 111 17.30 3.92 10.86
CA TYR A 111 16.19 3.81 11.78
C TYR A 111 14.90 3.61 11.00
N VAL A 112 13.99 2.84 11.58
CA VAL A 112 12.69 2.51 11.01
C VAL A 112 11.63 2.89 12.04
N LEU A 113 10.66 3.70 11.62
CA LEU A 113 9.59 4.19 12.47
C LEU A 113 8.23 3.70 11.97
N THR A 114 7.37 3.30 12.90
CA THR A 114 5.98 2.90 12.65
C THR A 114 5.01 3.93 13.22
N TYR A 115 3.73 3.86 12.86
CA TYR A 115 2.75 4.77 13.44
C TYR A 115 2.58 4.52 14.95
N GLY A 116 2.64 5.60 15.74
CA GLY A 116 2.66 5.55 17.21
C GLY A 116 1.35 5.88 17.90
N SER A 117 0.23 5.98 17.18
CA SER A 117 -1.09 6.45 17.66
C SER A 117 -1.16 7.90 18.17
N SER A 118 -0.05 8.64 18.10
CA SER A 118 0.00 10.08 18.35
C SER A 118 -0.64 10.79 17.16
N TYR A 119 -1.80 11.42 17.38
CA TYR A 119 -2.58 12.09 16.34
C TYR A 119 -3.12 13.43 16.82
N THR A 120 -3.03 14.45 15.97
CA THR A 120 -3.62 15.77 16.19
C THR A 120 -4.34 16.22 14.92
N ASN A 121 -5.56 16.75 15.06
CA ASN A 121 -6.30 17.39 13.97
C ASN A 121 -5.91 18.88 13.82
N SER A 122 -6.04 19.43 12.62
CA SER A 122 -5.79 20.85 12.28
C SER A 122 -6.41 21.83 13.27
N SER A 123 -7.62 21.54 13.77
CA SER A 123 -8.32 22.38 14.75
C SER A 123 -7.60 22.52 16.10
N SER A 124 -6.74 21.56 16.45
CA SER A 124 -5.99 21.54 17.72
C SER A 124 -4.58 22.10 17.59
N VAL A 125 -4.11 22.37 16.36
CA VAL A 125 -2.77 22.92 16.13
C VAL A 125 -2.73 24.43 16.41
N ASP A 126 -3.86 25.15 16.27
CA ASP A 126 -4.01 26.60 16.58
C ASP A 126 -2.80 27.48 16.15
N GLY A 127 -2.18 27.14 15.02
CA GLY A 127 -1.01 27.83 14.47
C GLY A 127 0.34 27.51 15.13
N ASP A 128 0.41 26.67 16.17
CA ASP A 128 1.66 26.21 16.78
C ASP A 128 1.85 24.68 16.68
N LEU A 129 2.64 24.27 15.69
CA LEU A 129 3.01 22.88 15.48
C LEU A 129 3.86 22.30 16.63
N LYS A 130 4.58 23.12 17.40
CA LYS A 130 5.46 22.62 18.46
C LYS A 130 4.66 22.06 19.64
N THR A 131 3.63 22.80 20.07
CA THR A 131 2.82 22.45 21.24
C THR A 131 1.58 21.65 20.86
N GLY A 132 0.98 21.93 19.71
CA GLY A 132 -0.21 21.24 19.22
C GLY A 132 0.08 20.00 18.38
N GLY A 133 1.25 19.91 17.74
CA GLY A 133 1.60 18.80 16.85
C GLY A 133 1.74 17.45 17.56
N ALA A 134 1.36 16.40 16.84
CA ALA A 134 1.56 15.02 17.26
C ALA A 134 3.00 14.58 16.94
N TRP A 135 3.81 14.44 17.99
CA TRP A 135 5.17 13.94 17.88
C TRP A 135 5.25 12.46 18.23
N GLY A 136 6.11 11.75 17.52
CA GLY A 136 6.44 10.35 17.77
C GLY A 136 7.37 10.11 18.95
N SER A 137 7.89 8.89 19.05
CA SER A 137 8.87 8.46 20.05
C SER A 137 10.11 7.84 19.37
N ALA A 138 10.94 7.09 20.09
CA ALA A 138 12.17 6.49 19.55
C ALA A 138 11.96 5.58 18.33
N THR A 139 10.82 4.89 18.24
CA THR A 139 10.51 3.96 17.15
C THR A 139 9.21 4.28 16.44
N THR A 140 8.60 5.42 16.76
CA THR A 140 7.28 5.78 16.24
C THR A 140 7.23 7.18 15.70
N PHE A 141 6.36 7.43 14.73
CA PHE A 141 6.02 8.78 14.25
C PHE A 141 4.58 9.14 14.68
N GLY A 142 4.33 10.45 14.79
CA GLY A 142 3.00 11.02 15.00
C GLY A 142 2.45 11.61 13.71
N ILE A 143 1.12 11.76 13.65
CA ILE A 143 0.39 12.29 12.49
C ILE A 143 -0.31 13.58 12.90
N THR A 144 0.01 14.68 12.23
CA THR A 144 -0.68 15.96 12.42
C THR A 144 -1.38 16.32 11.12
N VAL A 145 -2.69 16.43 11.13
CA VAL A 145 -3.49 16.80 9.95
C VAL A 145 -3.48 18.31 9.81
N LEU A 146 -3.14 18.84 8.63
CA LEU A 146 -3.21 20.27 8.32
C LEU A 146 -4.51 20.60 7.58
N GLN A 147 -4.82 19.82 6.57
CA GLN A 147 -5.99 19.97 5.74
C GLN A 147 -6.58 18.60 5.48
N ASP A 148 -7.86 18.47 5.82
CA ASP A 148 -8.69 17.30 5.58
C ASP A 148 -10.11 17.83 5.40
N ALA A 149 -10.68 17.62 4.21
CA ALA A 149 -11.96 18.23 3.83
C ALA A 149 -13.16 17.33 4.16
N ASP A 150 -12.97 16.01 4.19
CA ASP A 150 -14.01 15.01 4.41
C ASP A 150 -13.85 14.24 5.72
N GLU A 151 -12.87 14.64 6.54
CA GLU A 151 -12.55 14.09 7.86
C GLU A 151 -12.15 12.60 7.79
N SER A 152 -11.50 12.18 6.70
CA SER A 152 -11.08 10.78 6.53
C SER A 152 -9.92 10.38 7.44
N CYS A 153 -9.05 11.33 7.81
CA CYS A 153 -7.87 11.05 8.61
C CYS A 153 -8.21 11.14 10.09
N THR A 154 -8.44 9.99 10.74
CA THR A 154 -8.69 9.93 12.19
C THR A 154 -7.57 9.23 12.95
N SER A 155 -7.53 9.39 14.28
CA SER A 155 -6.51 8.74 15.13
C SER A 155 -6.50 7.20 15.01
N SER A 156 -7.67 6.59 14.80
CA SER A 156 -7.84 5.13 14.67
C SER A 156 -7.80 4.62 13.24
N THR A 157 -8.08 5.48 12.26
CA THR A 157 -8.03 5.15 10.84
C THR A 157 -7.40 6.34 10.10
N PRO A 158 -6.06 6.47 10.11
CA PRO A 158 -5.37 7.60 9.51
C PRO A 158 -5.27 7.40 7.99
N VAL A 159 -6.39 7.55 7.31
CA VAL A 159 -6.50 7.41 5.86
C VAL A 159 -6.43 8.79 5.21
N ILE A 160 -5.56 8.93 4.21
CA ILE A 160 -5.38 10.16 3.43
C ILE A 160 -5.90 9.99 2.00
N ASN A 161 -6.59 11.00 1.49
CA ASN A 161 -7.13 11.04 0.14
C ASN A 161 -6.64 12.28 -0.65
N ASP A 162 -7.07 12.39 -1.90
CA ASP A 162 -6.63 13.46 -2.79
C ASP A 162 -7.06 14.85 -2.30
N GLY A 163 -6.06 15.68 -1.96
CA GLY A 163 -6.26 17.02 -1.43
C GLY A 163 -5.92 17.17 0.05
N ASP A 164 -5.68 16.06 0.75
CA ASP A 164 -5.26 16.07 2.14
C ASP A 164 -3.79 16.47 2.29
N HIS A 165 -3.52 17.22 3.35
CA HIS A 165 -2.18 17.58 3.79
C HIS A 165 -1.94 17.10 5.20
N VAL A 166 -0.88 16.33 5.36
CA VAL A 166 -0.54 15.73 6.64
C VAL A 166 0.94 15.93 6.92
N ILE A 167 1.26 16.26 8.17
CA ILE A 167 2.62 16.29 8.68
C ILE A 167 2.87 15.00 9.46
N LEU A 168 3.96 14.33 9.10
CA LEU A 168 4.55 13.25 9.90
C LEU A 168 5.54 13.87 10.88
N GLY A 169 5.23 13.78 12.18
CA GLY A 169 6.02 14.34 13.26
C GLY A 169 6.97 13.31 13.87
N LEU A 170 8.28 13.53 13.72
CA LEU A 170 9.32 12.70 14.32
C LEU A 170 10.01 13.45 15.45
N ASP A 171 10.29 12.75 16.55
CA ASP A 171 11.17 13.23 17.60
C ASP A 171 12.60 12.72 17.35
N THR A 172 13.39 13.52 16.66
CA THR A 172 14.79 13.19 16.34
C THR A 172 15.65 13.10 17.59
N SER A 173 15.25 13.71 18.71
CA SER A 173 15.98 13.53 19.96
C SER A 173 15.89 12.11 20.46
N SER A 174 14.74 11.45 20.31
CA SER A 174 14.51 10.08 20.77
C SER A 174 14.88 9.02 19.72
N VAL A 175 14.78 9.36 18.43
CA VAL A 175 15.01 8.42 17.31
C VAL A 175 16.49 8.15 17.08
N PHE A 176 17.34 9.17 17.15
CA PHE A 176 18.78 9.00 16.95
C PHE A 176 19.47 8.54 18.24
N SER A 177 20.42 7.61 18.12
CA SER A 177 21.06 6.92 19.25
C SER A 177 21.75 7.83 20.26
N ASP A 178 22.14 9.03 19.85
CA ASP A 178 22.89 9.98 20.68
C ASP A 178 21.97 10.80 21.61
N ASN A 179 20.67 10.50 21.59
CA ASN A 179 19.60 11.08 22.41
C ASN A 179 19.64 12.62 22.49
N SER A 180 20.12 13.25 21.43
CA SER A 180 20.51 14.67 21.42
C SER A 180 19.94 15.45 20.23
N GLY A 181 19.28 14.78 19.28
CA GLY A 181 18.83 15.39 18.03
C GLY A 181 19.95 15.58 17.01
N LEU A 182 19.60 16.13 15.84
CA LEU A 182 20.48 16.24 14.68
C LEU A 182 21.43 17.45 14.81
N PRO A 183 22.77 17.24 14.78
CA PRO A 183 23.72 18.33 14.78
C PRO A 183 23.78 19.06 13.43
N PRO A 184 24.35 20.28 13.39
CA PRO A 184 24.59 21.01 12.14
C PRO A 184 25.53 20.23 11.20
N ARG A 185 25.36 20.39 9.88
CA ARG A 185 26.18 19.76 8.82
C ARG A 185 26.10 18.23 8.79
N THR A 186 24.93 17.67 9.06
CA THR A 186 24.65 16.24 8.95
C THR A 186 23.80 15.99 7.73
N ASP A 187 24.17 14.96 6.97
CA ASP A 187 23.38 14.45 5.85
C ASP A 187 22.36 13.44 6.37
N VAL A 188 21.09 13.71 6.14
CA VAL A 188 19.98 12.84 6.51
C VAL A 188 19.24 12.44 5.24
N SER A 189 18.97 11.16 5.12
CA SER A 189 18.20 10.62 3.99
C SER A 189 17.15 9.66 4.50
N GLY A 190 16.05 9.52 3.77
CA GLY A 190 14.97 8.65 4.19
C GLY A 190 13.92 8.41 3.12
N LEU A 191 13.00 7.52 3.46
CA LEU A 191 11.91 7.08 2.61
C LEU A 191 10.65 7.00 3.46
N VAL A 192 9.56 7.57 2.98
CA VAL A 192 8.21 7.33 3.50
C VAL A 192 7.58 6.26 2.62
N ILE A 193 7.40 5.07 3.18
CA ILE A 193 6.93 3.88 2.47
C ILE A 193 5.50 3.59 2.92
N CYS A 194 4.57 3.57 1.98
CA CYS A 194 3.18 3.17 2.21
C CYS A 194 2.99 1.68 1.92
N GLU A 195 1.81 1.13 2.21
CA GLU A 195 1.49 -0.28 1.93
C GLU A 195 1.55 -0.60 0.43
N GLU A 196 1.05 0.32 -0.40
CA GLU A 196 1.05 0.23 -1.85
C GLU A 196 1.57 1.54 -2.44
N GLY A 197 2.28 1.43 -3.56
CA GLY A 197 2.70 2.60 -4.33
C GLY A 197 4.13 3.07 -4.13
N ALA A 198 4.42 4.20 -4.78
CA ALA A 198 5.75 4.80 -4.74
C ALA A 198 6.05 5.44 -3.38
N ALA A 199 7.20 5.12 -2.83
CA ALA A 199 7.71 5.75 -1.61
C ALA A 199 8.07 7.23 -1.84
N GLY A 200 7.73 8.07 -0.88
CA GLY A 200 8.17 9.46 -0.82
C GLY A 200 9.64 9.52 -0.41
N ILE A 201 10.46 10.25 -1.14
CA ILE A 201 11.89 10.39 -0.83
C ILE A 201 12.09 11.67 -0.03
N LEU A 202 12.85 11.58 1.07
CA LEU A 202 13.34 12.73 1.82
C LEU A 202 14.87 12.71 1.86
N GLY A 203 15.48 13.88 1.74
CA GLY A 203 16.93 13.99 1.74
C GLY A 203 17.35 15.44 1.90
N PHE A 204 18.02 15.73 3.01
CA PHE A 204 18.47 17.08 3.32
C PHE A 204 19.82 17.05 4.05
N THR A 205 20.56 18.13 3.90
CA THR A 205 21.78 18.40 4.67
C THR A 205 21.49 19.54 5.61
N THR A 206 21.64 19.32 6.92
CA THR A 206 21.39 20.39 7.90
C THR A 206 22.40 21.53 7.75
N PRO A 207 21.97 22.81 7.89
CA PRO A 207 22.85 23.97 7.70
C PRO A 207 23.99 24.02 8.73
N SER A 208 24.98 24.88 8.49
CA SER A 208 26.18 24.96 9.34
C SER A 208 25.96 25.52 10.75
N SER A 209 24.83 26.18 10.97
CA SER A 209 24.44 26.75 12.26
C SER A 209 22.93 26.94 12.28
N TYR A 210 22.30 26.66 13.41
CA TYR A 210 20.88 26.88 13.60
C TYR A 210 20.64 28.24 14.27
N ILE A 211 19.97 29.13 13.53
CA ILE A 211 19.73 30.52 13.96
C ILE A 211 18.27 30.73 14.40
N ASP A 212 17.34 30.07 13.71
CA ASP A 212 15.91 30.18 13.95
C ASP A 212 15.39 28.94 14.70
N ALA A 213 14.21 29.09 15.31
CA ALA A 213 13.53 28.00 15.99
C ALA A 213 12.95 26.98 14.99
N TRP A 214 12.42 27.47 13.87
CA TRP A 214 11.96 26.65 12.75
C TRP A 214 12.84 26.91 11.53
N MET A 215 13.26 25.84 10.86
CA MET A 215 14.06 25.93 9.65
C MET A 215 13.54 24.94 8.63
N GLU A 216 13.35 25.43 7.41
CA GLU A 216 13.12 24.62 6.23
C GLU A 216 14.43 23.92 5.85
N LEU A 217 14.36 22.59 5.67
CA LEU A 217 15.51 21.73 5.36
C LEU A 217 15.44 21.19 3.93
N GLN A 218 14.24 21.06 3.37
CA GLN A 218 13.96 20.60 2.02
C GLN A 218 12.73 21.32 1.48
#